data_AF-A0A9D9AGD5-F1
#
_entry.id   AF-A0A9D9AGD5-F1
#
_cell.length_a   1.000
_cell.length_b   1.000
_cell.length_c   1.000
_cell.angle_alpha   90.00
_cell.angle_beta   90.00
_cell.angle_gamma   90.00
#
_symmetry.space_group_name_H-M   'P 1'
#
loop_
_entity.id
_entity.type
_entity.pdbx_description
1 polymer ?
#
loop_
_entity_poly.entity_id
_entity_poly.type
_entity_poly.pdbx_seq_one_letter_code
_entity_poly.pdbx_strand_id
1 'polypeptide(L)'
;MKPLLTAATLAVAMGFSAPMALAEDTTNTRDAYEARMNQMMEEHQASMKDTELNEETQNAWDAVEESWDDLTQAADENWEAAKTTFQENWEEFEQEWDELTADNS
;
A
#
# COMPACT_ATOMS: atom_id res chain seq x y z
N MET A 1 -24.57 10.16 -30.05
CA MET A 1 -25.04 9.42 -28.87
C MET A 1 -23.90 8.53 -28.37
N LYS A 2 -23.44 8.80 -27.14
CA LYS A 2 -22.80 7.93 -26.11
C LYS A 2 -21.66 6.94 -26.46
N PRO A 3 -20.78 6.67 -25.47
CA PRO A 3 -19.34 6.44 -25.65
C PRO A 3 -18.93 4.96 -25.54
N LEU A 4 -17.69 4.65 -25.94
CA LEU A 4 -17.03 3.38 -25.62
C LEU A 4 -15.86 3.67 -24.67
N LEU A 5 -16.20 3.65 -23.37
CA LEU A 5 -15.24 3.37 -22.30
C LEU A 5 -14.69 1.97 -22.56
N THR A 6 -13.41 1.87 -22.91
CA THR A 6 -12.73 0.58 -22.97
C THR A 6 -12.18 0.28 -21.59
N ALA A 7 -12.60 -0.88 -21.09
CA ALA A 7 -12.51 -1.32 -19.72
C ALA A 7 -11.07 -1.56 -19.26
N ALA A 8 -10.84 -1.22 -17.98
CA ALA A 8 -9.76 -1.72 -17.18
C ALA A 8 -9.65 -3.24 -17.32
N THR A 9 -8.47 -3.71 -17.71
CA THR A 9 -8.11 -5.13 -17.59
C THR A 9 -7.12 -5.23 -16.44
N LEU A 10 -7.64 -5.25 -15.21
CA LEU A 10 -6.86 -5.60 -14.03
C LEU A 10 -6.79 -7.12 -13.99
N ALA A 11 -5.66 -7.69 -14.36
CA ALA A 11 -5.37 -9.11 -14.18
C ALA A 11 -4.36 -9.23 -13.03
N VAL A 12 -4.86 -9.54 -11.83
CA VAL A 12 -4.01 -10.08 -10.76
C VAL A 12 -4.60 -11.43 -10.40
N ALA A 13 -4.05 -12.46 -11.04
CA ALA A 13 -4.28 -13.85 -10.66
C ALA A 13 -3.44 -14.13 -9.41
N MET A 14 -4.10 -14.62 -8.37
CA MET A 14 -3.55 -14.97 -7.07
C MET A 14 -2.25 -15.80 -7.17
N GLY A 15 -1.22 -15.39 -6.44
CA GLY A 15 0.02 -16.14 -6.24
C GLY A 15 1.15 -15.26 -5.72
N PHE A 16 1.34 -15.25 -4.39
CA PHE A 16 2.45 -14.63 -3.66
C PHE A 16 3.75 -14.54 -4.48
N SER A 17 4.16 -13.33 -4.82
CA SER A 17 5.51 -13.03 -5.31
C SER A 17 5.91 -11.64 -4.84
N ALA A 18 7.04 -11.61 -4.14
CA ALA A 18 7.63 -10.50 -3.40
C ALA A 18 8.07 -9.30 -4.27
N PRO A 19 8.77 -8.35 -3.65
CA PRO A 19 8.36 -6.96 -3.55
C PRO A 19 8.23 -6.35 -4.95
N MET A 20 7.10 -5.70 -5.23
CA MET A 20 6.97 -4.97 -6.48
C MET A 20 7.94 -3.80 -6.47
N ALA A 21 9.12 -4.06 -7.06
CA ALA A 21 9.95 -3.06 -7.67
C ALA A 21 9.05 -1.96 -8.22
N LEU A 22 9.27 -0.75 -7.73
CA LEU A 22 8.72 0.50 -8.23
C LEU A 22 9.01 0.57 -9.73
N ALA A 23 8.16 -0.07 -10.53
CA ALA A 23 8.18 0.09 -11.95
C ALA A 23 7.89 1.56 -12.20
N GLU A 24 8.91 2.30 -12.62
CA GLU A 24 8.80 3.62 -13.22
C GLU A 24 7.89 3.51 -14.44
N ASP A 25 6.58 3.48 -14.23
CA ASP A 25 5.61 3.71 -15.27
C ASP A 25 5.57 5.23 -15.52
N THR A 26 5.75 5.60 -16.78
CA THR A 26 6.00 6.96 -17.27
C THR A 26 4.80 7.92 -17.17
N THR A 27 3.86 7.64 -16.25
CA THR A 27 2.73 8.49 -15.86
C THR A 27 2.63 8.58 -14.33
N ASN A 28 3.76 8.79 -13.65
CA ASN A 28 3.86 8.97 -12.20
C ASN A 28 3.27 10.33 -11.75
N THR A 29 1.95 10.48 -11.82
CA THR A 29 1.26 11.58 -11.13
C THR A 29 0.94 11.14 -9.71
N ARG A 30 0.94 12.09 -8.76
CA ARG A 30 0.48 11.90 -7.38
C ARG A 30 -0.80 11.06 -7.31
N ASP A 31 -1.79 11.38 -8.13
CA ASP A 31 -3.07 10.66 -8.21
C ASP A 31 -2.93 9.15 -8.52
N ALA A 32 -1.99 8.78 -9.40
CA ALA A 32 -1.78 7.36 -9.76
C ALA A 32 -1.12 6.60 -8.61
N TYR A 33 -0.20 7.25 -7.89
CA TYR A 33 0.41 6.71 -6.69
C TYR A 33 -0.64 6.55 -5.58
N GLU A 34 -1.45 7.58 -5.33
CA GLU A 34 -2.57 7.53 -4.39
C GLU A 34 -3.55 6.40 -4.67
N ALA A 35 -3.98 6.25 -5.92
CA ALA A 35 -4.91 5.19 -6.30
C ALA A 35 -4.33 3.79 -6.03
N ARG A 36 -3.05 3.58 -6.37
CA ARG A 36 -2.38 2.30 -6.15
C ARG A 36 -2.20 2.00 -4.67
N MET A 37 -1.74 2.98 -3.89
CA MET A 37 -1.49 2.79 -2.47
C MET A 37 -2.78 2.58 -1.68
N ASN A 38 -3.85 3.34 -1.98
CA ASN A 38 -5.18 3.11 -1.40
C ASN A 38 -5.65 1.67 -1.64
N GLN A 39 -5.46 1.14 -2.85
CA GLN A 39 -5.80 -0.25 -3.14
C GLN A 39 -5.01 -1.24 -2.26
N MET A 40 -3.68 -1.04 -2.14
CA MET A 40 -2.85 -1.94 -1.33
C MET A 40 -3.20 -1.86 0.17
N MET A 41 -3.49 -0.65 0.68
CA MET A 41 -3.97 -0.45 2.05
C MET A 41 -5.28 -1.22 2.32
N GLU A 42 -6.26 -1.09 1.42
CA GLU A 42 -7.53 -1.80 1.53
C GLU A 42 -7.36 -3.32 1.47
N GLU A 43 -6.49 -3.81 0.59
CA GLU A 43 -6.19 -5.24 0.46
C GLU A 43 -5.52 -5.80 1.72
N HIS A 44 -4.53 -5.09 2.29
CA HIS A 44 -3.90 -5.49 3.54
C HIS A 44 -4.88 -5.46 4.70
N GLN A 45 -5.65 -4.38 4.86
CA GLN A 45 -6.68 -4.28 5.90
C GLN A 45 -7.70 -5.43 5.81
N ALA A 46 -8.10 -5.79 4.58
CA ALA A 46 -8.99 -6.92 4.35
C ALA A 46 -8.34 -8.27 4.71
N SER A 47 -7.04 -8.46 4.42
CA SER A 47 -6.30 -9.67 4.79
C SER A 47 -6.10 -9.82 6.30
N MET A 48 -6.00 -8.70 7.02
CA MET A 48 -5.81 -8.66 8.48
C MET A 48 -7.12 -8.85 9.25
N LYS A 49 -8.27 -8.60 8.63
CA LYS A 49 -9.59 -8.63 9.28
C LYS A 49 -9.87 -9.91 10.07
N ASP A 50 -9.41 -11.05 9.58
CA ASP A 50 -9.63 -12.37 10.20
C ASP A 50 -8.35 -12.92 10.87
N THR A 51 -7.28 -12.11 10.96
CA THR A 51 -5.98 -12.47 11.53
C THR A 51 -5.82 -11.88 12.93
N GLU A 52 -5.40 -12.68 13.91
CA GLU A 52 -5.05 -12.17 15.23
C GLU A 52 -3.67 -11.51 15.17
N LEU A 53 -3.66 -10.18 15.13
CA LEU A 53 -2.44 -9.39 15.12
C LEU A 53 -1.87 -9.29 16.53
N ASN A 54 -0.55 -9.45 16.68
CA ASN A 54 0.13 -9.10 17.93
C ASN A 54 0.20 -7.55 18.08
N GLU A 55 0.62 -7.07 19.25
CA GLU A 55 0.71 -5.63 19.53
C GLU A 55 1.68 -4.89 18.60
N GLU A 56 2.75 -5.56 18.18
CA GLU A 56 3.79 -5.00 17.31
C GLU A 56 3.28 -4.77 15.89
N THR A 57 2.64 -5.78 15.29
CA THR A 57 2.03 -5.68 13.96
C THR A 57 0.85 -4.70 13.93
N GLN A 58 0.05 -4.62 15.01
CA GLN A 58 -1.00 -3.60 15.12
C GLN A 58 -0.41 -2.19 15.14
N ASN A 59 0.62 -1.96 15.95
CA ASN A 59 1.27 -0.64 16.02
C ASN A 59 1.93 -0.26 14.68
N ALA A 60 2.55 -1.22 13.99
CA ALA A 60 3.14 -0.99 12.67
C ALA A 60 2.06 -0.63 11.64
N TRP A 61 0.92 -1.32 11.65
CA TRP A 61 -0.21 -0.97 10.79
C TRP A 61 -0.77 0.43 11.07
N ASP A 62 -0.96 0.78 12.34
CA ASP A 62 -1.44 2.11 12.73
C ASP A 62 -0.49 3.22 12.25
N ALA A 63 0.83 2.98 12.32
CA ALA A 63 1.85 3.91 11.83
C ALA A 63 1.81 4.09 10.30
N VAL A 64 1.47 3.03 9.56
CA VAL A 64 1.23 3.09 8.12
C VAL A 64 -0.03 3.90 7.81
N GLU A 65 -1.15 3.65 8.50
CA GLU A 65 -2.39 4.40 8.32
C GLU A 65 -2.20 5.90 8.60
N GLU A 66 -1.52 6.26 9.69
CA GLU A 66 -1.23 7.65 10.06
C GLU A 66 -0.34 8.33 9.00
N SER A 67 0.76 7.67 8.59
CA SER A 67 1.65 8.25 7.59
C SER A 67 1.01 8.37 6.21
N TRP A 68 0.08 7.46 5.86
CA TRP A 68 -0.70 7.56 4.64
C TRP A 68 -1.62 8.79 4.65
N ASP A 69 -2.33 9.04 5.75
CA ASP A 69 -3.17 10.23 5.90
C ASP A 69 -2.34 11.51 5.76
N ASP A 70 -1.21 11.59 6.46
CA ASP A 70 -0.27 12.71 6.38
C ASP A 70 0.25 12.95 4.96
N LEU A 71 0.59 11.87 4.25
CA LEU A 71 1.03 11.94 2.86
C LEU A 71 -0.07 12.51 1.97
N THR A 72 -1.29 11.96 2.02
CA THR A 72 -2.42 12.43 1.19
C THR A 72 -2.78 13.90 1.46
N GLN A 73 -2.46 14.44 2.64
CA GLN A 73 -2.64 15.85 2.98
C GLN A 73 -1.46 16.76 2.58
N ALA A 74 -0.29 16.19 2.27
CA ALA A 74 0.89 16.96 1.91
C ALA A 74 0.72 17.72 0.58
N ALA A 75 1.34 18.90 0.45
CA ALA A 75 1.43 19.64 -0.80
C ALA A 75 2.67 19.21 -1.60
N ASP A 76 2.75 19.53 -2.90
CA ASP A 76 3.82 19.06 -3.81
C ASP A 76 5.26 19.21 -3.26
N GLU A 77 5.57 20.34 -2.59
CA GLU A 77 6.91 20.59 -2.04
C GLU A 77 7.26 19.68 -0.83
N ASN A 78 6.26 19.24 -0.07
CA ASN A 78 6.42 18.34 1.08
C ASN A 78 6.06 16.88 0.75
N TRP A 79 5.41 16.66 -0.39
CA TRP A 79 4.90 15.37 -0.82
C TRP A 79 6.00 14.32 -0.90
N GLU A 80 7.15 14.65 -1.49
CA GLU A 80 8.26 13.70 -1.62
C GLU A 80 8.85 13.28 -0.26
N ALA A 81 8.91 14.21 0.69
CA ALA A 81 9.37 13.91 2.05
C ALA A 81 8.38 13.01 2.78
N ALA A 82 7.09 13.37 2.75
CA ALA A 82 6.03 12.55 3.35
C ALA A 82 5.93 11.16 2.68
N LYS A 83 6.17 11.10 1.37
CA LYS A 83 6.17 9.85 0.61
C LYS A 83 7.28 8.92 1.06
N THR A 84 8.45 9.48 1.34
CA THR A 84 9.57 8.71 1.89
C THR A 84 9.21 8.13 3.25
N THR A 85 8.67 8.94 4.17
CA THR A 85 8.23 8.47 5.49
C THR A 85 7.18 7.36 5.39
N PHE A 86 6.19 7.54 4.50
CA PHE A 86 5.19 6.52 4.26
C PHE A 86 5.81 5.21 3.76
N GLN A 87 6.77 5.27 2.83
CA GLN A 87 7.46 4.09 2.32
C GLN A 87 8.26 3.37 3.41
N GLU A 88 8.94 4.11 4.29
CA GLU A 88 9.66 3.53 5.43
C GLU A 88 8.71 2.77 6.38
N ASN A 89 7.58 3.40 6.75
CA ASN A 89 6.58 2.75 7.61
C ASN A 89 5.95 1.53 6.93
N TRP A 90 5.71 1.60 5.61
CA TRP A 90 5.16 0.48 4.84
C TRP A 90 6.10 -0.73 4.84
N GLU A 91 7.40 -0.49 4.61
CA GLU A 91 8.41 -1.55 4.64
C GLU A 91 8.54 -2.19 6.03
N GLU A 92 8.45 -1.39 7.10
CA GLU A 92 8.44 -1.89 8.48
C GLU A 92 7.22 -2.78 8.74
N PHE A 93 6.02 -2.35 8.34
CA PHE A 93 4.82 -3.17 8.45
C PHE A 93 4.91 -4.46 7.63
N GLU A 94 5.41 -4.42 6.39
CA GLU A 94 5.60 -5.62 5.58
C GLU A 94 6.54 -6.63 6.26
N GLN A 95 7.62 -6.14 6.88
CA GLN A 95 8.53 -6.99 7.63
C GLN A 95 7.82 -7.65 8.82
N GLU A 96 7.15 -6.87 9.67
CA GLU A 96 6.42 -7.38 10.83
C GLU A 96 5.33 -8.39 10.44
N TRP A 97 4.63 -8.10 9.34
CA TRP A 97 3.61 -8.97 8.78
C TRP A 97 4.21 -10.28 8.25
N ASP A 98 5.33 -10.22 7.55
CA ASP A 98 6.05 -11.39 7.09
C ASP A 98 6.53 -12.24 8.28
N GLU A 99 7.02 -11.64 9.36
CA GLU A 99 7.41 -12.36 10.58
C GLU A 99 6.21 -13.06 11.24
N LEU A 100 5.08 -12.38 11.37
CA LEU A 100 3.83 -12.93 11.92
C LEU A 100 3.28 -14.10 11.08
N THR A 101 3.40 -14.01 9.76
CA THR A 101 2.87 -15.01 8.83
C THR A 101 3.85 -16.13 8.51
N ALA A 102 5.16 -15.91 8.63
CA ALA A 102 6.20 -16.91 8.44
C ALA A 102 6.20 -17.99 9.53
N ASP A 103 5.88 -17.63 10.78
CA ASP A 103 5.72 -18.59 11.88
C ASP A 103 4.48 -19.50 11.73
N ASN A 104 3.59 -19.20 10.78
CA ASN A 104 2.39 -19.97 10.47
C ASN A 104 2.55 -20.97 9.29
N SER A 105 3.77 -21.19 8.76
CA SER A 105 4.04 -22.11 7.62
C SER A 105 4.64 -23.47 7.98
#